data_AF-X1B7I0-F1
#
_entry.id   AF-X1B7I0-F1
#
_cell.length_a   1.000
_cell.length_b   1.000
_cell.length_c   1.000
_cell.angle_alpha   90.00
_cell.angle_beta   90.00
_cell.angle_gamma   90.00
#
_symmetry.space_group_name_H-M   'P 1'
#
loop_
_entity.id
_entity.type
_entity.pdbx_description
1 polymer ?
#
loop_
_entity_poly.entity_id
_entity_poly.type
_entity_poly.pdbx_seq_one_letter_code
_entity_poly.pdbx_strand_id
1 'polypeptide(L)'
;VVDSINLAITADTTAEEKAQKIKWIEKSPESSENFGYHLVRAMHLAGRCIDCSECERVCPVDIPIRFLNKKLEKVAKELFDYKAGLDPEQPSLVSSFKDEDPEDFIR
;
A
#
# COMPACT_ATOMS: atom_id res chain seq x y z
N VAL A 1 -9.26 -0.17 22.68
CA VAL A 1 -8.27 -0.19 21.59
C VAL A 1 -7.40 -1.40 21.82
N VAL A 2 -7.53 -2.44 20.99
CA VAL A 2 -6.75 -3.66 21.16
C VAL A 2 -5.34 -3.35 20.69
N ASP A 3 -4.36 -3.58 21.56
CA ASP A 3 -2.97 -3.27 21.29
C ASP A 3 -2.38 -4.29 20.31
N SER A 4 -2.64 -4.08 19.03
CA SER A 4 -2.10 -4.91 17.95
C SER A 4 -0.58 -4.87 17.83
N ILE A 5 0.07 -3.92 18.52
CA ILE A 5 1.50 -3.66 18.50
C ILE A 5 2.22 -4.38 19.66
N ASN A 6 1.63 -4.43 20.87
CA ASN A 6 2.29 -4.95 22.08
C ASN A 6 1.96 -6.41 22.44
N LEU A 7 1.23 -7.16 21.62
CA LEU A 7 1.15 -8.62 21.81
C LEU A 7 2.46 -9.26 21.32
N ALA A 8 3.48 -9.26 22.18
CA ALA A 8 4.76 -9.89 21.92
C ALA A 8 4.57 -11.40 21.75
N ILE A 9 4.87 -11.91 20.55
CA ILE A 9 4.90 -13.35 20.29
C ILE A 9 6.24 -13.86 20.82
N THR A 10 6.19 -14.68 21.86
CA THR A 10 7.36 -15.37 22.40
C THR A 10 7.41 -16.81 21.87
N ALA A 11 8.48 -17.54 22.18
CA ALA A 11 8.57 -18.97 21.85
C ALA A 11 7.44 -19.78 22.50
N ASP A 12 6.92 -19.31 23.63
CA ASP A 12 5.92 -20.02 24.46
C ASP A 12 4.48 -19.75 24.03
N THR A 13 4.24 -18.79 23.13
CA THR A 13 2.88 -18.46 22.66
C THR A 13 2.27 -19.64 21.92
N THR A 14 1.10 -20.10 22.36
CA THR A 14 0.38 -21.25 21.80
C THR A 14 -0.18 -20.96 20.39
N ALA A 15 -0.57 -22.01 19.67
CA ALA A 15 -1.15 -21.88 18.34
C ALA A 15 -2.53 -21.18 18.40
N GLU A 16 -3.32 -21.47 19.43
CA GLU A 16 -4.63 -20.90 19.68
C GLU A 16 -4.54 -19.40 19.98
N GLU A 17 -3.59 -18.99 20.83
CA GLU A 17 -3.31 -17.58 21.12
C GLU A 17 -2.85 -16.82 19.87
N LYS A 18 -2.02 -17.46 19.03
CA LYS A 18 -1.62 -16.91 17.73
C LYS A 18 -2.82 -16.77 16.77
N ALA A 19 -3.78 -17.68 16.83
CA ALA A 19 -4.97 -17.68 15.97
C ALA A 19 -6.01 -16.63 16.37
N GLN A 20 -6.15 -16.33 17.67
CA GLN A 20 -7.07 -15.30 18.19
C GLN A 20 -6.59 -13.85 17.99
N LYS A 21 -5.38 -13.65 17.47
CA LYS A 21 -4.85 -12.31 17.17
C LYS A 21 -5.67 -11.62 16.08
N ILE A 22 -5.95 -10.33 16.25
CA ILE A 22 -6.52 -9.49 15.19
C ILE A 22 -5.55 -9.44 14.02
N LYS A 23 -6.03 -9.85 12.85
CA LYS A 23 -5.29 -9.78 11.59
C LYS A 23 -5.99 -8.78 10.68
N TRP A 24 -5.21 -7.92 10.02
CA TRP A 24 -5.72 -7.03 8.97
C TRP A 24 -5.98 -7.78 7.66
N ILE A 25 -5.20 -8.83 7.41
CA ILE A 25 -5.28 -9.72 6.24
C ILE A 25 -4.92 -11.13 6.72
N GLU A 26 -5.71 -12.12 6.33
CA GLU A 26 -5.43 -13.54 6.61
C GLU A 26 -4.28 -14.07 5.76
N LYS A 27 -3.63 -15.13 6.23
CA LYS A 27 -2.51 -15.76 5.50
C LYS A 27 -2.96 -16.69 4.38
N SER A 28 -4.23 -17.09 4.42
CA SER A 28 -4.82 -17.96 3.41
C SER A 28 -4.90 -17.24 2.07
N PRO A 29 -4.63 -17.92 0.94
CA PRO A 29 -4.67 -17.30 -0.40
C PRO A 29 -6.11 -17.16 -0.91
N GLU A 30 -7.00 -16.66 -0.05
CA GLU A 30 -8.39 -16.37 -0.40
C GLU A 30 -8.45 -15.09 -1.24
N SER A 31 -9.44 -15.03 -2.14
CA SER A 31 -9.55 -13.90 -3.07
C SER A 31 -9.77 -12.55 -2.37
N SER A 32 -10.52 -12.54 -1.25
CA SER A 32 -10.73 -11.35 -0.41
C SER A 32 -9.41 -10.82 0.18
N GLU A 33 -8.55 -11.74 0.63
CA GLU A 33 -7.30 -11.42 1.32
C GLU A 33 -6.25 -10.94 0.33
N ASN A 34 -6.16 -11.61 -0.82
CA ASN A 34 -5.31 -11.20 -1.93
C ASN A 34 -5.72 -9.80 -2.43
N PHE A 35 -7.02 -9.55 -2.57
CA PHE A 35 -7.53 -8.23 -2.94
C PHE A 35 -7.14 -7.16 -1.91
N GLY A 36 -7.39 -7.44 -0.62
CA GLY A 36 -7.01 -6.53 0.48
C GLY A 36 -5.51 -6.21 0.46
N TYR A 37 -4.66 -7.22 0.29
CA TYR A 37 -3.21 -7.05 0.18
C TYR A 37 -2.82 -6.14 -0.99
N HIS A 38 -3.33 -6.42 -2.20
CA HIS A 38 -2.98 -5.65 -3.39
C HIS A 38 -3.47 -4.20 -3.31
N LEU A 39 -4.67 -3.97 -2.77
CA LEU A 39 -5.21 -2.62 -2.57
C LEU A 39 -4.37 -1.82 -1.57
N VAL A 40 -4.11 -2.39 -0.39
CA VAL A 40 -3.30 -1.73 0.64
C VAL A 40 -1.90 -1.43 0.12
N ARG A 41 -1.27 -2.39 -0.56
CA ARG A 41 0.05 -2.20 -1.18
C ARG A 41 0.04 -1.06 -2.19
N ALA A 42 -0.98 -0.98 -3.04
CA ALA A 42 -1.07 0.08 -4.04
C ALA A 42 -1.17 1.46 -3.38
N MET A 43 -2.01 1.60 -2.36
CA MET A 43 -2.14 2.86 -1.60
C MET A 43 -0.83 3.26 -0.90
N HIS A 44 -0.10 2.30 -0.31
CA HIS A 44 1.22 2.58 0.27
C HIS A 44 2.26 3.03 -0.77
N LEU A 45 2.10 2.60 -2.03
CA LEU A 45 2.98 2.97 -3.13
C LEU A 45 2.53 4.21 -3.90
N ALA A 46 1.35 4.77 -3.60
CA ALA A 46 0.85 5.99 -4.22
C ALA A 46 1.83 7.15 -3.96
N GLY A 47 2.49 7.64 -5.01
CA GLY A 47 3.55 8.65 -4.90
C GLY A 47 4.94 8.13 -4.50
N ARG A 48 5.16 6.81 -4.39
CA ARG A 48 6.48 6.20 -4.10
C ARG A 48 6.98 5.29 -5.20
N CYS A 49 6.08 4.71 -5.99
CA CYS A 49 6.46 3.87 -7.12
C CYS A 49 7.15 4.70 -8.22
N ILE A 50 8.36 4.30 -8.60
CA ILE A 50 9.14 4.91 -9.70
C ILE A 50 8.98 4.17 -11.04
N ASP A 51 8.00 3.28 -11.13
CA ASP A 51 7.72 2.47 -12.33
C ASP A 51 8.88 1.57 -12.83
N CYS A 52 9.70 1.03 -11.92
CA CYS A 52 10.78 0.11 -12.29
C CYS A 52 10.31 -1.25 -12.85
N SER A 53 9.01 -1.55 -12.80
CA SER A 53 8.40 -2.81 -13.30
C SER A 53 8.90 -4.10 -12.65
N GLU A 54 9.76 -4.03 -11.63
CA GLU A 54 10.34 -5.21 -10.99
C GLU A 54 9.29 -6.07 -10.29
N CYS A 55 8.25 -5.48 -9.70
CA CYS A 55 7.21 -6.27 -9.03
C CYS A 55 6.38 -7.14 -9.98
N GLU A 56 6.25 -6.74 -11.24
CA GLU A 56 5.61 -7.53 -12.29
C GLU A 56 6.60 -8.57 -12.84
N ARG A 57 7.85 -8.16 -13.14
CA ARG A 57 8.90 -9.03 -13.67
C ARG A 57 9.20 -10.25 -12.79
N VAL A 58 9.17 -10.08 -11.46
CA VAL A 58 9.51 -11.16 -10.51
C VAL A 58 8.29 -11.98 -10.07
N CYS A 59 7.08 -11.64 -10.52
CA CYS A 59 5.88 -12.32 -10.07
C CYS A 59 5.86 -13.77 -10.59
N PRO A 60 5.82 -14.81 -9.73
CA PRO A 60 5.87 -16.20 -10.16
C PRO A 60 4.56 -16.71 -10.80
N VAL A 61 3.50 -15.88 -10.76
CA VAL A 61 2.15 -16.22 -11.23
C VAL A 61 1.60 -15.17 -12.20
N ASP A 62 2.50 -14.36 -12.80
CA ASP A 62 2.19 -13.44 -13.91
C ASP A 62 1.04 -12.44 -13.64
N ILE A 63 0.86 -12.01 -12.39
CA ILE A 63 -0.12 -10.97 -12.05
C ILE A 63 0.38 -9.61 -12.56
N PRO A 64 -0.45 -8.81 -13.27
CA PRO A 64 -0.07 -7.50 -13.78
C PRO A 64 -0.07 -6.42 -12.68
N ILE A 65 0.74 -6.61 -11.63
CA ILE A 65 0.78 -5.76 -10.43
C ILE A 65 1.11 -4.30 -10.75
N ARG A 66 1.88 -4.07 -11.83
CA ARG A 66 2.25 -2.72 -12.29
C ARG A 66 1.04 -1.90 -12.71
N PHE A 67 -0.02 -2.52 -13.21
CA PHE A 67 -1.18 -1.82 -13.77
C PHE A 67 -1.81 -0.85 -12.78
N LEU A 68 -2.00 -1.30 -11.54
CA LEU A 68 -2.58 -0.49 -10.48
C LEU A 68 -1.64 0.66 -10.05
N ASN A 69 -0.34 0.37 -9.91
CA ASN A 69 0.66 1.38 -9.58
C ASN A 69 0.78 2.44 -10.68
N LYS A 70 0.70 2.04 -11.96
CA LYS A 70 0.68 2.97 -13.09
C LYS A 70 -0.54 3.87 -13.10
N LYS A 71 -1.71 3.34 -12.73
CA LYS A 71 -2.91 4.16 -12.58
C LYS A 71 -2.73 5.20 -11.47
N LEU A 72 -2.14 4.82 -10.34
CA LEU A 72 -1.87 5.75 -9.24
C LEU A 72 -0.81 6.81 -9.60
N GLU A 73 0.25 6.44 -10.31
CA GLU A 73 1.23 7.39 -10.86
C GLU A 73 0.55 8.42 -11.78
N LYS A 74 -0.33 7.96 -12.67
CA LYS A 74 -1.11 8.83 -13.55
C LYS A 74 -1.95 9.82 -12.74
N VAL A 75 -2.69 9.35 -11.73
CA VAL A 75 -3.53 10.20 -10.88
C VAL A 75 -2.68 11.21 -10.11
N ALA A 76 -1.54 10.78 -9.56
CA ALA A 76 -0.60 11.65 -8.86
C ALA A 76 -0.08 12.78 -9.76
N LYS A 77 0.24 12.47 -11.02
CA LYS A 77 0.70 13.46 -11.99
C LYS A 77 -0.42 14.41 -12.43
N GLU A 78 -1.61 13.88 -12.71
CA GLU A 78 -2.73 14.68 -13.23
C GLU A 78 -3.30 15.64 -12.18
N LEU A 79 -3.39 15.23 -10.92
CA LEU A 79 -4.00 16.04 -9.86
C LEU A 79 -3.00 16.92 -9.11
N PHE A 80 -1.77 16.45 -8.90
CA PHE A 80 -0.82 17.10 -7.98
C PHE A 80 0.51 17.48 -8.65
N ASP A 81 0.61 17.33 -9.98
CA ASP A 81 1.85 17.46 -10.75
C ASP A 81 3.01 16.58 -10.22
N TYR A 82 2.68 15.54 -9.46
CA TYR A 82 3.64 14.79 -8.66
C TYR A 82 4.31 13.66 -9.45
N LYS A 83 5.63 13.54 -9.32
CA LYS A 83 6.40 12.40 -9.83
C LYS A 83 7.36 11.87 -8.76
N ALA A 84 7.33 10.57 -8.51
CA ALA A 84 8.13 9.93 -7.49
C ALA A 84 9.60 9.76 -7.92
N GLY A 85 10.53 9.87 -6.97
CA GLY A 85 11.93 9.45 -7.11
C GLY A 85 12.84 10.35 -7.94
N LEU A 86 12.40 11.57 -8.30
CA LEU A 86 13.25 12.54 -9.01
C LEU A 86 14.03 13.46 -8.08
N ASP A 87 13.46 13.81 -6.92
CA ASP A 87 14.04 14.73 -5.96
C ASP A 87 13.91 14.12 -4.55
N PRO A 88 15.03 13.91 -3.82
CA PRO A 88 15.00 13.39 -2.46
C PRO A 88 14.39 14.36 -1.44
N GLU A 89 14.39 15.67 -1.72
CA GLU A 89 13.82 16.69 -0.83
C GLU A 89 12.31 16.90 -1.08
N GLN A 90 11.78 16.33 -2.16
CA GLN A 90 10.36 16.42 -2.48
C GLN A 90 9.53 15.72 -1.39
N PRO A 91 8.53 16.41 -0.81
CA PRO A 91 7.68 15.81 0.21
C PRO A 91 6.89 14.60 -0.32
N SER A 92 6.49 13.71 0.58
CA SER A 92 5.72 12.51 0.21
C SER A 92 4.26 12.89 -0.09
N LEU A 93 3.76 12.47 -1.26
CA LEU A 93 2.42 12.84 -1.74
C LEU A 93 1.30 12.56 -0.73
N VAL A 94 1.28 11.36 -0.14
CA VAL A 94 0.20 10.91 0.76
C VAL A 94 0.35 11.41 2.20
N SER A 95 1.45 12.09 2.52
CA SER A 95 1.73 12.59 3.88
C SER A 95 2.02 14.08 3.88
N SER A 96 1.56 14.79 2.85
CA SER A 96 1.75 16.22 2.67
C SER A 96 0.50 16.81 2.04
N PHE A 97 0.33 18.11 2.21
CA PHE A 97 -0.86 18.85 1.80
C PHE A 97 -0.41 20.23 1.30
N LYS A 98 -1.11 20.74 0.29
CA LYS A 98 -0.98 22.12 -0.19
C LYS A 98 -2.35 22.77 -0.24
N ASP A 99 -2.40 24.07 0.06
CA ASP A 99 -3.66 24.83 0.01
C ASP A 99 -4.24 24.91 -1.41
N GLU A 100 -3.41 24.69 -2.44
CA GLU A 100 -3.83 24.70 -3.85
C GLU A 100 -4.18 23.30 -4.41
N ASP A 101 -4.20 22.26 -3.58
CA ASP A 101 -4.55 20.90 -4.02
C ASP A 101 -6.02 20.83 -4.52
N PRO A 102 -6.35 19.98 -5.52
CA PRO A 102 -7.71 19.91 -6.05
C PRO A 102 -8.73 19.38 -5.01
N GLU A 103 -9.75 20.19 -4.70
CA GLU A 103 -10.82 19.84 -3.75
C GLU A 103 -12.17 19.47 -4.42
N ASP A 104 -12.14 18.92 -5.64
CA ASP A 104 -13.34 18.61 -6.45
C ASP A 104 -14.36 17.64 -5.77
N PHE A 105 -13.95 17.00 -4.67
CA PHE A 105 -14.74 16.05 -3.89
C PHE A 105 -15.58 16.70 -2.76
N ILE A 106 -15.27 17.93 -2.34
CA ILE A 106 -16.07 18.67 -1.34
C ILE A 106 -17.08 19.54 -2.12
N ARG A 107 -18.36 19.21 -2.02
CA ARG A 107 -19.47 19.94 -2.67
C ARG A 107 -20.55 20.31 -1.66
#